data_AF-A0A0A2HVZ1-F1
#
_entry.id   AF-A0A0A2HVZ1-F1
#
_cell.length_a   1.000
_cell.length_b   1.000
_cell.length_c   1.000
_cell.angle_alpha   90.00
_cell.angle_beta   90.00
_cell.angle_gamma   90.00
#
_symmetry.space_group_name_H-M   'P 1'
#
loop_
_entity.id
_entity.type
_entity.pdbx_description
1 polymer ?
#
loop_
_entity_poly.entity_id
_entity_poly.type
_entity_poly.pdbx_seq_one_letter_code
_entity_poly.pdbx_strand_id
1 'polypeptide(L)'
;MQECVYEDLFTRTFGYLRQSGIVLTRDTALTTLKMIEEILVSDSRDALDRVVVELPQRLEAPDSPLPVPCPPVNRGSIGYW
;
A
#
# COMPACT_ATOMS: atom_id res chain seq x y z
N MET A 1 -16.06 12.49 -20.99
CA MET A 1 -16.13 12.62 -19.52
C MET A 1 -14.86 12.01 -18.95
N GLN A 2 -13.78 12.79 -18.93
CA GLN A 2 -12.46 12.38 -18.43
C GLN A 2 -12.03 13.43 -17.40
N GLU A 3 -12.89 13.61 -16.39
CA GLU A 3 -12.76 14.62 -15.34
C GLU A 3 -12.94 13.90 -14.01
N CYS A 4 -11.96 13.07 -13.63
CA CYS A 4 -11.79 12.51 -12.27
C CYS A 4 -10.51 11.68 -12.10
N VAL A 5 -9.47 11.86 -12.93
CA VAL A 5 -8.29 10.97 -12.88
C VAL A 5 -7.39 11.31 -11.69
N TYR A 6 -7.19 12.60 -11.40
CA TYR A 6 -6.27 13.02 -10.33
C TYR A 6 -6.86 12.88 -8.94
N GLU A 7 -8.13 13.26 -8.74
CA GLU A 7 -8.81 13.08 -7.46
C GLU A 7 -8.85 11.60 -7.06
N ASP A 8 -9.25 10.71 -7.98
CA ASP A 8 -9.25 9.26 -7.77
C ASP A 8 -7.84 8.73 -7.45
N LEU A 9 -6.80 9.22 -8.15
CA LEU A 9 -5.42 8.87 -7.87
C LEU A 9 -5.02 9.25 -6.44
N PHE A 10 -5.32 10.46 -5.98
CA PHE A 10 -5.06 10.86 -4.60
C PHE A 10 -5.86 9.99 -3.62
N THR A 11 -7.17 9.84 -3.83
CA THR A 11 -8.04 9.04 -2.95
C THR A 11 -7.53 7.62 -2.79
N ARG A 12 -7.13 6.97 -3.89
CA ARG A 12 -6.59 5.61 -3.86
C ARG A 12 -5.24 5.53 -3.17
N THR A 13 -4.36 6.49 -3.42
CA THR A 13 -3.02 6.52 -2.81
C THR A 13 -3.13 6.66 -1.29
N PHE A 14 -3.91 7.63 -0.82
CA PHE A 14 -4.15 7.83 0.61
C PHE A 14 -4.94 6.68 1.24
N GLY A 15 -5.86 6.07 0.49
CA GLY A 15 -6.57 4.86 0.90
C GLY A 15 -5.61 3.69 1.11
N TYR A 16 -4.66 3.49 0.21
CA TYR A 16 -3.63 2.46 0.29
C TYR A 16 -2.71 2.67 1.51
N LEU A 17 -2.28 3.90 1.77
CA LEU A 17 -1.47 4.23 2.94
C LEU A 17 -2.18 3.87 4.24
N ARG A 18 -3.46 4.25 4.34
CA ARG A 18 -4.29 3.94 5.52
C ARG A 18 -4.50 2.44 5.70
N GLN A 19 -4.68 1.68 4.62
CA GLN A 19 -4.83 0.22 4.67
C GLN A 19 -3.50 -0.48 5.02
N SER A 20 -2.37 0.08 4.57
CA SER A 20 -1.02 -0.40 4.86
C SER A 20 -0.55 -0.09 6.30
N GLY A 21 -1.41 0.52 7.12
CA GLY A 21 -1.08 0.89 8.49
C GLY A 21 -0.12 2.07 8.61
N ILE A 22 0.16 2.79 7.52
CA ILE A 22 1.00 3.97 7.54
C ILE A 22 0.17 5.13 8.12
N VAL A 23 0.67 5.72 9.21
CA VAL A 23 0.03 6.87 9.83
C VAL A 23 0.22 8.09 8.93
N LEU A 24 -0.89 8.69 8.50
CA LEU A 24 -0.90 9.91 7.71
C LEU A 24 -0.53 11.13 8.57
N THR A 25 0.77 11.25 8.87
CA THR A 25 1.35 12.46 9.43
C THR A 25 1.56 13.52 8.34
N ARG A 26 1.77 14.78 8.75
CA ARG A 26 2.11 15.85 7.80
C ARG A 26 3.29 15.50 6.90
N ASP A 27 4.32 14.86 7.46
CA ASP A 27 5.52 14.48 6.73
C ASP A 27 5.23 13.43 5.65
N THR A 28 4.58 12.32 6.03
CA THR A 28 4.17 11.26 5.08
C THR A 28 3.25 11.79 3.98
N ALA A 29 2.34 12.71 4.31
CA ALA A 29 1.46 13.34 3.34
C ALA A 29 2.25 14.20 2.33
N LEU A 30 3.19 15.03 2.81
CA LEU A 30 4.04 15.84 1.93
C LEU A 30 4.94 14.98 1.03
N THR A 31 5.53 13.91 1.58
CA THR A 31 6.35 12.96 0.83
C THR A 31 5.53 12.25 -0.25
N THR A 32 4.31 11.82 0.07
CA THR A 32 3.39 11.19 -0.88
C THR A 32 2.99 12.15 -1.99
N LEU A 33 2.65 13.41 -1.66
CA LEU A 33 2.28 14.41 -2.65
C LEU A 33 3.42 14.76 -3.60
N LYS A 34 4.65 14.90 -3.10
CA LYS A 34 5.84 15.11 -3.94
C LYS A 34 6.09 13.95 -4.89
N MET A 35 5.92 12.71 -4.42
CA MET A 35 6.07 11.54 -5.27
C MET A 35 5.02 11.51 -6.39
N ILE A 36 3.76 11.82 -6.07
CA ILE A 36 2.70 11.93 -7.09
C ILE A 36 3.04 13.03 -8.10
N GLU A 37 3.49 14.19 -7.64
CA GLU A 37 3.93 15.29 -8.51
C GLU A 37 5.01 14.83 -9.49
N GLU A 38 6.06 14.16 -9.01
CA GLU A 38 7.14 13.62 -9.86
C GLU A 38 6.61 12.64 -10.93
N ILE A 39 5.69 11.75 -10.54
CA ILE A 39 5.09 10.76 -11.46
C ILE A 39 4.23 11.44 -12.52
N LEU A 40 3.47 12.47 -12.14
CA LEU A 40 2.64 13.25 -13.07
C LEU A 40 3.48 14.06 -14.05
N VAL A 41 4.60 14.64 -13.60
CA VAL A 41 5.55 15.36 -14.47
C VAL A 41 6.22 14.41 -15.48
N SER A 42 6.40 13.14 -15.11
CA SER A 42 7.06 12.12 -15.94
C SER A 42 6.14 11.51 -17.03
N ASP A 43 4.98 12.12 -17.32
CA ASP A 43 3.97 11.74 -18.34
C ASP A 43 3.65 10.24 -18.36
N SER A 44 3.24 9.71 -17.22
CA SER A 44 2.86 8.31 -17.07
C SER A 44 1.36 8.12 -17.32
N ARG A 45 1.02 7.48 -18.44
CA ARG A 45 -0.34 6.96 -18.69
C ARG A 45 -0.82 6.03 -17.56
N ASP A 46 0.12 5.45 -16.80
CA ASP A 46 -0.11 4.51 -15.72
C ASP A 46 0.34 5.08 -14.35
N ALA A 47 0.02 6.35 -14.09
CA ALA A 47 0.44 7.05 -12.87
C ALA A 47 0.07 6.28 -11.58
N LEU A 48 -1.10 5.62 -11.54
CA LEU A 48 -1.53 4.85 -10.37
C LEU A 48 -0.66 3.62 -10.14
N ASP A 49 -0.36 2.84 -11.18
CA ASP A 49 0.50 1.66 -11.06
C ASP A 49 1.89 2.04 -10.57
N ARG A 50 2.42 3.15 -11.10
CA ARG A 50 3.72 3.67 -10.70
C ARG A 50 3.74 4.13 -9.23
N VAL A 51 2.68 4.79 -8.79
CA VAL A 51 2.49 5.16 -7.37
C VAL A 51 2.48 3.92 -6.49
N VAL A 52 1.73 2.86 -6.84
CA VAL A 52 1.66 1.64 -6.04
C VAL A 52 3.02 0.93 -5.92
N VAL A 53 3.84 0.98 -6.97
CA VAL A 53 5.19 0.37 -6.98
C VAL A 53 6.22 1.18 -6.21
N GLU A 54 6.21 2.51 -6.33
CA GLU A 54 7.23 3.39 -5.74
C GLU A 54 6.94 3.74 -4.26
N LEU A 55 5.66 3.79 -3.88
CA LEU A 55 5.24 4.26 -2.56
C LEU A 55 5.78 3.41 -1.39
N PRO A 56 5.79 2.07 -1.45
CA PRO A 56 6.41 1.24 -0.40
C PRO A 56 7.94 1.38 -0.33
N GLN A 57 8.58 1.86 -1.40
CA GLN A 57 10.04 2.05 -1.42
C GLN A 57 10.45 3.37 -0.76
N ARG A 58 9.56 4.37 -0.80
CA ARG A 58 9.81 5.71 -0.24
C ARG A 58 9.27 5.89 1.18
N LEU A 59 8.34 5.04 1.59
CA LEU A 59 7.77 5.06 2.94
C LEU A 59 8.14 3.75 3.63
N GLU A 60 8.79 3.85 4.79
CA GLU A 60 8.98 2.68 5.66
C GLU A 60 7.60 2.16 6.09
N ALA A 61 7.17 1.06 5.47
CA ALA A 61 5.97 0.36 5.90
C ALA A 61 6.25 -0.26 7.28
N PRO A 62 5.30 -0.18 8.23
CA PRO A 62 5.45 -0.87 9.50
C PRO A 62 5.60 -2.37 9.24
N ASP A 63 6.54 -3.02 9.93
CA ASP A 63 6.72 -4.46 9.86
C ASP A 63 5.39 -5.14 10.21
N SER A 64 4.77 -5.79 9.22
CA SER A 64 3.60 -6.62 9.47
C SER A 64 4.07 -7.84 10.28
N PRO A 65 3.53 -8.08 11.48
CA PRO A 65 3.88 -9.28 12.21
C PRO A 65 3.50 -10.48 11.35
N LEU A 66 4.45 -11.39 11.15
CA LEU A 66 4.18 -12.64 10.46
C LEU A 66 3.05 -13.37 11.19
N PRO A 67 2.10 -13.98 10.47
CA PRO A 67 1.07 -14.78 11.11
C PRO A 67 1.76 -15.87 11.93
N VAL A 68 1.32 -16.03 13.17
CA VAL A 68 1.90 -17.00 14.09
C VAL A 68 1.80 -18.38 13.44
N PRO A 69 2.90 -19.14 13.32
CA PRO A 69 2.84 -20.49 12.78
C PRO A 69 1.82 -21.29 13.58
N CYS A 70 0.93 -21.98 12.86
CA CYS A 70 -0.17 -22.76 13.45
C CYS A 70 0.33 -23.67 14.58
N PRO A 71 -0.52 -23.98 15.58
CA PRO A 71 -0.18 -25.02 16.55
C PRO A 71 0.21 -26.31 15.83
N PRO A 72 1.14 -27.11 16.39
CA PRO A 72 1.62 -28.33 15.75
C PRO A 72 0.42 -29.20 15.37
N VAL A 73 0.36 -29.60 14.09
CA VAL A 73 -0.70 -30.47 13.57
C VAL A 73 -0.66 -31.78 14.36
N ASN A 74 -1.58 -31.94 15.30
CA ASN A 74 -1.72 -33.17 16.07
C ASN A 74 -2.31 -34.24 15.16
N ARG A 75 -1.42 -35.04 14.53
CA ARG A 75 -1.76 -36.12 13.59
C ARG A 75 -2.71 -37.20 14.16
N GLY A 76 -2.99 -37.19 15.47
CA GLY A 76 -3.91 -38.12 16.12
C GLY A 76 -5.40 -37.75 16.11
N SER A 77 -5.77 -36.59 15.54
CA SER A 77 -7.15 -36.06 15.66
C SER A 77 -8.16 -36.63 14.66
N ILE A 78 -7.73 -37.46 13.70
CA ILE A 78 -8.56 -37.92 12.57
C ILE A 78 -8.94 -39.41 12.68
N GLY A 79 -8.65 -40.08 13.79
CA GLY A 79 -9.25 -41.38 14.12
C GLY A 79 -8.97 -42.56 13.16
N TYR A 80 -8.05 -42.41 12.20
CA TYR A 80 -7.60 -43.55 11.40
C TYR A 80 -6.61 -44.37 12.22
N TRP A 81 -7.15 -45.34 12.96
CA TRP A 81 -6.44 -46.54 13.41
C TRP A 81 -6.76 -47.69 12.44
#